data_AF-A0A2T2U5H4-F1
#
_entry.id   AF-A0A2T2U5H4-F1
#
_cell.length_a   1.000
_cell.length_b   1.000
_cell.length_c   1.000
_cell.angle_alpha   90.00
_cell.angle_beta   90.00
_cell.angle_gamma   90.00
#
_symmetry.space_group_name_H-M   'P 1'
#
loop_
_entity.id
_entity.type
_entity.pdbx_description
1 polymer ?
#
loop_
_entity_poly.entity_id
_entity_poly.type
_entity_poly.pdbx_seq_one_letter_code
_entity_poly.pdbx_strand_id
1 'polypeptide(L)'
;MALLSNLYILAILAYLTALIGVGYYKSRSVETGEDFHVAGRALKWYVLVGTLLATWMGNGSLFGGAGLGYRNGLAGLWSSAGAWIGILVVYFIARRIRNFGQVTVPDIFEVRYGRVSGVLATIITVVAYLTIVSYQFKGGGNVLHYITQGTDAELSIRTGITITAVFAILYTVLA
;
A
#
# COMPACT_ATOMS: atom_id res chain seq x y z
N MET A 1 22.52 22.04 -6.75
CA MET A 1 22.12 20.71 -6.26
C MET A 1 21.41 20.81 -4.90
N ALA A 2 22.02 21.45 -3.90
CA ALA A 2 21.43 21.63 -2.56
C ALA A 2 20.02 22.30 -2.56
N LEU A 3 19.81 23.36 -3.34
CA LEU A 3 18.49 24.03 -3.44
C LEU A 3 17.36 23.12 -3.95
N LEU A 4 17.65 22.22 -4.90
CA LEU A 4 16.68 21.27 -5.43
C LEU A 4 16.36 20.17 -4.41
N SER A 5 17.39 19.68 -3.71
CA SER A 5 17.22 18.71 -2.61
C SER A 5 16.33 19.29 -1.51
N ASN A 6 16.56 20.53 -1.09
CA ASN A 6 15.73 21.22 -0.09
C ASN A 6 14.27 21.34 -0.52
N LEU A 7 14.01 21.61 -1.81
CA LEU A 7 12.64 21.65 -2.33
C LEU A 7 11.95 20.28 -2.29
N TYR A 8 12.66 19.21 -2.65
CA TYR A 8 12.11 17.85 -2.58
C TYR A 8 11.80 17.43 -1.14
N ILE A 9 12.69 17.73 -0.20
CA ILE A 9 12.49 17.45 1.22
C ILE A 9 11.27 18.22 1.73
N LEU A 10 11.14 19.51 1.40
CA LEU A 10 10.00 20.31 1.81
C LEU A 10 8.69 19.77 1.25
N ALA A 11 8.66 19.36 -0.02
CA ALA A 11 7.49 18.77 -0.65
C ALA A 11 7.09 17.44 0.01
N ILE A 12 8.07 16.58 0.33
CA ILE A 12 7.83 15.33 1.07
C ILE A 12 7.26 15.64 2.45
N LEU A 13 7.89 16.53 3.22
CA LEU A 13 7.42 16.87 4.57
C LEU A 13 5.99 17.43 4.53
N ALA A 14 5.70 18.35 3.61
CA ALA A 14 4.34 18.89 3.44
C ALA A 14 3.32 17.79 3.13
N TYR A 15 3.67 16.85 2.25
CA TYR A 15 2.81 15.70 1.92
C TYR A 15 2.59 14.76 3.12
N LEU A 16 3.66 14.41 3.85
CA LEU A 16 3.57 13.53 5.02
C LEU A 16 2.77 14.19 6.16
N THR A 17 2.94 15.50 6.37
CA THR A 17 2.15 16.26 7.35
C THR A 17 0.67 16.31 6.94
N ALA A 18 0.38 16.53 5.66
CA ALA A 18 -1.00 16.49 5.16
C ALA A 18 -1.63 15.10 5.37
N LEU A 19 -0.89 14.02 5.10
CA LEU A 19 -1.34 12.65 5.35
C LEU A 19 -1.67 12.43 6.83
N ILE A 20 -0.75 12.80 7.74
CA ILE A 20 -0.98 12.70 9.19
C ILE A 20 -2.23 13.51 9.59
N GLY A 21 -2.37 14.73 9.10
CA GLY A 21 -3.52 15.59 9.41
C GLY A 21 -4.84 14.97 8.98
N VAL A 22 -4.90 14.39 7.77
CA VAL A 22 -6.09 13.67 7.28
C VAL A 22 -6.35 12.40 8.10
N GLY A 23 -5.31 11.62 8.40
CA GLY A 23 -5.41 10.41 9.20
C GLY A 23 -5.96 10.70 10.61
N TYR A 24 -5.37 11.68 11.29
CA TYR A 24 -5.82 12.14 12.61
C TYR A 24 -7.27 12.64 12.60
N TYR A 25 -7.64 13.44 11.60
CA TYR A 25 -9.01 13.95 11.50
C TYR A 25 -10.03 12.82 11.30
N LYS A 26 -9.67 11.80 10.51
CA LYS A 26 -10.55 10.66 10.21
C LYS A 26 -10.58 9.59 11.29
N SER A 27 -9.50 9.37 12.04
CA SER A 27 -9.49 8.41 13.13
C SER A 27 -10.49 8.76 14.24
N ARG A 28 -10.82 10.06 14.41
CA ARG A 28 -11.88 10.52 15.31
C ARG A 28 -13.30 10.07 14.92
N SER A 29 -13.49 9.54 13.72
CA SER A 29 -14.78 9.01 13.25
C SER A 29 -14.89 7.49 13.33
N VAL A 30 -13.84 6.81 13.82
CA VAL A 30 -13.81 5.36 13.97
C VAL A 30 -14.20 5.01 15.41
N GLU A 31 -15.40 4.46 15.59
CA GLU A 31 -15.90 4.06 16.92
C GLU A 31 -15.99 2.53 17.06
N THR A 32 -16.19 1.82 15.95
CA THR A 32 -16.38 0.36 15.92
C THR A 32 -15.38 -0.35 15.01
N GLY A 33 -15.27 -1.68 15.18
CA GLY A 33 -14.47 -2.52 14.28
C GLY A 33 -14.99 -2.51 12.84
N GLU A 34 -16.30 -2.32 12.61
CA GLU A 34 -16.85 -2.20 11.25
C GLU A 34 -16.43 -0.87 10.60
N ASP A 35 -16.37 0.21 11.37
CA ASP A 35 -15.84 1.49 10.90
C ASP A 35 -14.37 1.37 10.52
N PHE A 36 -13.59 0.64 11.30
CA PHE A 36 -12.18 0.42 11.02
C PHE A 36 -11.94 -0.46 9.79
N HIS A 37 -12.66 -1.58 9.65
CA HIS A 37 -12.40 -2.55 8.59
C HIS A 37 -13.03 -2.18 7.24
N VAL A 38 -14.22 -1.58 7.25
CA VAL A 38 -14.99 -1.31 6.01
C VAL A 38 -15.55 0.10 5.93
N ALA A 39 -15.14 1.01 6.82
CA ALA A 39 -15.63 2.39 6.87
C ALA A 39 -17.16 2.48 6.91
N GLY A 40 -17.80 1.59 7.68
CA GLY A 40 -19.26 1.50 7.81
C GLY A 40 -19.99 1.26 6.47
N ARG A 41 -19.27 0.81 5.43
CA ARG A 41 -19.76 0.67 4.05
C ARG A 41 -20.34 1.96 3.45
N ALA A 42 -19.95 3.11 3.99
CA ALA A 42 -20.45 4.43 3.60
C ALA A 42 -19.66 5.09 2.45
N LEU A 43 -18.52 4.51 2.07
CA LEU A 43 -17.65 5.07 1.03
C LEU A 43 -18.33 5.03 -0.35
N LYS A 44 -18.35 6.19 -1.00
CA LYS A 44 -18.82 6.32 -2.39
C LYS A 44 -17.87 5.59 -3.35
N TRP A 45 -18.41 5.10 -4.46
CA TRP A 45 -17.68 4.23 -5.40
C TRP A 45 -16.36 4.83 -5.90
N TYR A 46 -16.30 6.14 -6.14
CA TYR A 46 -15.10 6.81 -6.64
C TYR A 46 -13.98 6.87 -5.59
N VAL A 47 -14.33 6.92 -4.30
CA VAL A 47 -13.36 6.81 -3.21
C VAL A 47 -12.79 5.38 -3.15
N LEU A 48 -13.66 4.37 -3.31
CA LEU A 48 -13.23 2.96 -3.37
C LEU A 48 -12.31 2.69 -4.56
N VAL A 49 -12.57 3.27 -5.73
CA VAL A 49 -11.65 3.17 -6.87
C VAL A 49 -10.30 3.82 -6.53
N GLY A 50 -10.33 4.99 -5.89
CA GLY A 50 -9.11 5.67 -5.42
C GLY A 50 -8.29 4.80 -4.45
N THR A 51 -8.93 4.15 -3.47
CA THR A 51 -8.22 3.28 -2.51
C THR A 51 -7.65 2.03 -3.18
N LEU A 52 -8.37 1.45 -4.15
CA LEU A 52 -7.87 0.31 -4.94
C LEU A 52 -6.64 0.70 -5.78
N LEU A 53 -6.70 1.85 -6.46
CA LEU A 53 -5.57 2.36 -7.23
C LEU A 53 -4.38 2.71 -6.33
N ALA A 54 -4.62 3.35 -5.18
CA ALA A 54 -3.58 3.66 -4.20
C ALA A 54 -2.92 2.38 -3.66
N THR A 55 -3.71 1.35 -3.38
CA THR A 55 -3.19 0.03 -2.93
C THR A 55 -2.36 -0.64 -4.03
N TRP A 56 -2.77 -0.49 -5.28
CA TRP A 56 -2.05 -1.08 -6.42
C TRP A 56 -0.74 -0.35 -6.74
N MET A 57 -0.69 0.96 -6.51
CA MET A 57 0.47 1.78 -6.80
C MET A 57 1.48 1.72 -5.65
N GLY A 58 2.55 0.95 -5.83
CA GLY A 58 3.66 0.85 -4.88
C GLY A 58 5.02 0.87 -5.55
N ASN A 59 6.08 0.65 -4.78
CA ASN A 59 7.46 0.58 -5.25
C ASN A 59 7.64 -0.43 -6.40
N GLY A 60 6.92 -1.55 -6.38
CA GLY A 60 6.98 -2.58 -7.43
C GLY A 60 6.44 -2.07 -8.76
N SER A 61 5.28 -1.41 -8.73
CA SER A 61 4.65 -0.81 -9.92
C SER A 61 5.42 0.41 -10.41
N LEU A 62 5.87 1.28 -9.50
CA LEU A 62 6.53 2.53 -9.82
C LEU A 62 7.97 2.31 -10.33
N PHE A 63 8.84 1.74 -9.50
CA PHE A 63 10.25 1.55 -9.86
C PHE A 63 10.46 0.28 -10.68
N GLY A 64 9.79 -0.81 -10.31
CA GLY A 64 9.87 -2.08 -11.07
C GLY A 64 9.25 -1.93 -12.47
N GLY A 65 8.07 -1.32 -12.56
CA GLY A 65 7.42 -1.03 -13.85
C GLY A 65 8.25 -0.08 -14.72
N ALA A 66 8.80 1.00 -14.15
CA ALA A 66 9.69 1.90 -14.89
C ALA A 66 10.95 1.17 -15.39
N GLY A 67 11.57 0.32 -14.56
CA GLY A 67 12.73 -0.47 -14.94
C GLY A 67 12.43 -1.49 -16.06
N LEU A 68 11.26 -2.13 -16.02
CA LEU A 68 10.80 -3.01 -17.10
C LEU A 68 10.53 -2.25 -18.39
N GLY A 69 9.90 -1.08 -18.31
CA GLY A 69 9.67 -0.20 -19.45
C GLY A 69 10.97 0.29 -20.07
N TYR A 70 11.97 0.64 -19.26
CA TYR A 70 13.29 1.04 -19.74
C TYR A 70 13.98 -0.07 -20.54
N ARG A 71 13.89 -1.33 -20.07
CA ARG A 71 14.57 -2.48 -20.71
C ARG A 71 13.82 -3.06 -21.90
N ASN A 72 12.50 -3.10 -21.83
CA ASN A 72 11.65 -3.86 -22.76
C ASN A 72 10.69 -2.97 -23.55
N GLY A 73 10.75 -1.64 -23.38
CA GLY A 73 9.82 -0.70 -24.00
C GLY A 73 8.37 -0.97 -23.62
N LEU A 74 7.46 -0.75 -24.58
CA LEU A 74 6.02 -0.96 -24.39
C LEU A 74 5.64 -2.41 -24.09
N ALA A 75 6.46 -3.39 -24.47
CA ALA A 75 6.23 -4.79 -24.14
C ALA A 75 6.24 -5.03 -22.61
N GLY A 76 6.93 -4.16 -21.85
CA GLY A 76 6.90 -4.18 -20.38
C GLY A 76 5.51 -4.02 -19.79
N LEU A 77 4.56 -3.37 -20.48
CA LEU A 77 3.17 -3.21 -20.01
C LEU A 77 2.48 -4.55 -19.79
N TRP A 78 2.87 -5.58 -20.54
CA TRP A 78 2.27 -6.91 -20.42
C TRP A 78 2.55 -7.58 -19.07
N SER A 79 3.54 -7.12 -18.29
CA SER A 79 3.82 -7.69 -16.96
C SER A 79 2.64 -7.57 -16.00
N SER A 80 1.74 -6.60 -16.23
CA SER A 80 0.54 -6.39 -15.41
C SER A 80 -0.72 -7.08 -15.96
N ALA A 81 -0.63 -7.84 -17.06
CA ALA A 81 -1.80 -8.48 -17.68
C ALA A 81 -2.57 -9.41 -16.73
N GLY A 82 -1.86 -10.12 -15.86
CA GLY A 82 -2.49 -10.97 -14.83
C GLY A 82 -3.39 -10.17 -13.87
N ALA A 83 -3.03 -8.91 -13.58
CA ALA A 83 -3.84 -8.04 -12.75
C ALA A 83 -5.12 -7.58 -13.45
N TRP A 84 -5.02 -7.26 -14.75
CA TRP A 84 -6.16 -6.84 -15.56
C TRP A 84 -7.18 -7.97 -15.71
N ILE A 85 -6.69 -9.19 -15.91
CA ILE A 85 -7.54 -10.39 -15.92
C ILE A 85 -8.10 -10.64 -14.52
N GLY A 86 -7.28 -10.51 -13.48
CA GLY A 86 -7.70 -10.67 -12.08
C GLY A 86 -8.86 -9.75 -11.71
N ILE A 87 -8.77 -8.45 -12.01
CA ILE A 87 -9.86 -7.50 -11.71
C ILE A 87 -11.13 -7.81 -12.51
N LEU A 88 -10.99 -8.27 -13.75
CA LEU A 88 -12.12 -8.71 -14.58
C LEU A 88 -12.81 -9.94 -13.96
N VAL A 89 -12.04 -10.93 -13.50
CA VAL A 89 -12.60 -12.11 -12.83
C VAL A 89 -13.28 -11.71 -11.52
N VAL A 90 -12.62 -10.87 -10.71
CA VAL A 90 -13.18 -10.35 -9.45
C VAL A 90 -14.49 -9.63 -9.69
N TYR A 91 -14.63 -8.85 -10.77
CA TYR A 91 -15.88 -8.18 -11.11
C TYR A 91 -17.08 -9.14 -11.19
N PHE A 92 -16.91 -10.31 -11.83
CA PHE A 92 -17.99 -11.30 -11.95
C PHE A 92 -18.35 -11.99 -10.63
N ILE A 93 -17.40 -12.13 -9.71
CA ILE A 93 -17.62 -12.81 -8.42
C ILE A 93 -17.84 -11.84 -7.25
N ALA A 94 -17.62 -10.54 -7.45
CA ALA A 94 -17.66 -9.53 -6.38
C ALA A 94 -19.00 -9.52 -5.65
N ARG A 95 -20.13 -9.65 -6.37
CA ARG A 95 -21.47 -9.73 -5.76
C ARG A 95 -21.61 -10.96 -4.86
N ARG A 96 -21.08 -12.11 -5.29
CA ARG A 96 -21.10 -13.35 -4.50
C ARG A 96 -20.23 -13.23 -3.25
N ILE A 97 -19.03 -12.66 -3.38
CA ILE A 97 -18.13 -12.40 -2.25
C ILE A 97 -18.80 -11.45 -1.25
N ARG A 98 -19.38 -10.34 -1.71
CA ARG A 98 -20.07 -9.37 -0.86
C ARG A 98 -21.24 -9.98 -0.08
N ASN A 99 -21.97 -10.90 -0.71
CA ASN A 99 -23.11 -11.59 -0.08
C ASN A 99 -22.67 -12.70 0.88
N PHE A 100 -21.41 -13.14 0.83
CA PHE A 100 -20.87 -14.16 1.73
C PHE A 100 -20.73 -13.64 3.17
N GLY A 101 -20.78 -12.30 3.36
CA GLY A 101 -20.89 -11.66 4.66
C GLY A 101 -19.60 -11.61 5.49
N GLN A 102 -18.53 -12.26 5.02
CA GLN A 102 -17.22 -12.25 5.68
C GLN A 102 -16.40 -11.02 5.30
N VAL A 103 -15.55 -10.60 6.24
CA VAL A 103 -14.73 -9.38 6.10
C VAL A 103 -13.38 -9.70 5.47
N THR A 104 -12.80 -10.86 5.76
CA THR A 104 -11.47 -11.25 5.26
C THR A 104 -11.51 -12.46 4.33
N VAL A 105 -10.49 -12.60 3.48
CA VAL A 105 -10.32 -13.78 2.61
C VAL A 105 -10.13 -15.05 3.45
N PRO A 106 -9.27 -15.09 4.50
CA PRO A 106 -9.15 -16.27 5.34
C PRO A 106 -10.47 -16.74 5.96
N ASP A 107 -11.36 -15.83 6.39
CA ASP A 107 -12.67 -16.19 6.93
C ASP A 107 -13.54 -16.93 5.90
N ILE A 108 -13.47 -16.52 4.63
CA ILE A 108 -14.17 -17.20 3.54
C ILE A 108 -13.64 -18.65 3.40
N PHE A 109 -12.32 -18.84 3.50
CA PHE A 109 -11.71 -20.17 3.46
C PHE A 109 -12.09 -21.01 4.68
N GLU A 110 -12.13 -20.41 5.87
CA GLU A 110 -12.52 -21.09 7.10
C GLU A 110 -13.97 -21.60 7.04
N VAL A 111 -14.90 -20.72 6.66
CA VAL A 111 -16.32 -21.07 6.54
C VAL A 111 -16.55 -22.14 5.47
N ARG A 112 -15.79 -22.09 4.35
CA ARG A 112 -16.00 -22.99 3.22
C ARG A 112 -15.30 -24.34 3.35
N TYR A 113 -14.11 -24.36 3.96
CA TYR A 113 -13.21 -25.53 3.96
C TYR A 113 -12.75 -25.95 5.37
N GLY A 114 -13.20 -25.25 6.41
CA GLY A 114 -12.88 -25.53 7.81
C GLY A 114 -11.66 -24.79 8.34
N ARG A 115 -11.48 -24.89 9.65
CA ARG A 115 -10.50 -24.12 10.44
C ARG A 115 -9.06 -24.23 9.96
N VAL A 116 -8.62 -25.42 9.52
CA VAL A 116 -7.25 -25.62 9.02
C VAL A 116 -7.00 -24.76 7.78
N SER A 117 -7.97 -24.71 6.86
CA SER A 117 -7.84 -23.87 5.66
C SER A 117 -7.82 -22.39 5.99
N GLY A 118 -8.61 -21.95 6.98
CA GLY A 118 -8.60 -20.58 7.48
C GLY A 118 -7.23 -20.18 8.02
N VAL A 119 -6.66 -21.00 8.91
CA VAL A 119 -5.33 -20.75 9.49
C VAL A 119 -4.24 -20.70 8.41
N LEU A 120 -4.25 -21.64 7.45
CA LEU A 120 -3.29 -21.62 6.35
C LEU A 120 -3.43 -20.36 5.49
N ALA A 121 -4.66 -19.97 5.15
CA ALA A 121 -4.93 -18.74 4.40
C ALA A 121 -4.43 -17.50 5.15
N THR A 122 -4.62 -17.44 6.47
CA THR A 122 -4.10 -16.36 7.33
C THR A 122 -2.57 -16.31 7.29
N ILE A 123 -1.88 -17.44 7.48
CA ILE A 123 -0.41 -17.50 7.45
C ILE A 123 0.12 -17.03 6.10
N ILE A 124 -0.43 -17.54 5.00
CA ILE A 124 -0.04 -17.16 3.64
C ILE A 124 -0.24 -15.66 3.43
N THR A 125 -1.38 -15.13 3.88
CA THR A 125 -1.71 -13.69 3.77
C THR A 125 -0.71 -12.85 4.53
N VAL A 126 -0.39 -13.21 5.78
CA VAL A 126 0.58 -12.49 6.62
C VAL A 126 1.97 -12.50 5.98
N VAL A 127 2.45 -13.64 5.50
CA VAL A 127 3.77 -13.75 4.85
C VAL A 127 3.83 -12.95 3.55
N ALA A 128 2.76 -12.99 2.74
CA ALA A 128 2.67 -12.22 1.51
C ALA A 128 2.75 -10.71 1.79
N TYR A 129 1.93 -10.20 2.72
CA TYR A 129 1.93 -8.78 3.06
C TYR A 129 3.22 -8.33 3.76
N LEU A 130 3.83 -9.18 4.60
CA LEU A 130 5.13 -8.87 5.19
C LEU A 130 6.19 -8.66 4.10
N THR A 131 6.22 -9.51 3.08
CA THR A 131 7.13 -9.39 1.94
C THR A 131 6.86 -8.10 1.18
N ILE A 132 5.58 -7.80 0.92
CA ILE A 132 5.18 -6.59 0.20
C ILE A 132 5.62 -5.33 0.95
N VAL A 133 5.26 -5.21 2.22
CA VAL A 133 5.60 -4.05 3.07
C VAL A 133 7.12 -3.88 3.18
N SER A 134 7.87 -4.97 3.32
CA SER A 134 9.33 -4.92 3.45
C SER A 134 10.01 -4.24 2.25
N TYR A 135 9.60 -4.56 1.02
CA TYR A 135 10.19 -3.92 -0.14
C TYR A 135 9.69 -2.48 -0.34
N GLN A 136 8.49 -2.13 0.15
CA GLN A 136 7.99 -0.75 0.14
C GLN A 136 8.88 0.16 1.02
N PHE A 137 9.27 -0.31 2.20
CA PHE A 137 10.20 0.42 3.08
C PHE A 137 11.59 0.57 2.44
N LYS A 138 12.08 -0.47 1.77
CA LYS A 138 13.30 -0.39 0.96
C LYS A 138 13.20 0.69 -0.12
N GLY A 139 12.06 0.74 -0.82
CA GLY A 139 11.76 1.75 -1.83
C GLY A 139 11.83 3.18 -1.29
N GLY A 140 11.09 3.45 -0.21
CA GLY A 140 11.10 4.78 0.42
C GLY A 140 12.48 5.16 0.94
N GLY A 141 13.21 4.22 1.54
CA GLY A 141 14.58 4.46 2.00
C GLY A 141 15.56 4.79 0.89
N ASN A 142 15.44 4.14 -0.27
CA ASN A 142 16.23 4.48 -1.45
C ASN A 142 15.92 5.89 -1.95
N VAL A 143 14.65 6.29 -1.99
CA VAL A 143 14.26 7.66 -2.38
C VAL A 143 14.89 8.68 -1.45
N LEU A 144 14.78 8.49 -0.13
CA LEU A 144 15.37 9.38 0.87
C LEU A 144 16.90 9.47 0.73
N HIS A 145 17.57 8.35 0.47
CA HIS A 145 19.00 8.34 0.18
C HIS A 145 19.34 9.15 -1.07
N TYR A 146 18.66 8.89 -2.20
CA TYR A 146 18.96 9.55 -3.47
C TYR A 146 18.70 11.06 -3.47
N ILE A 147 17.68 11.54 -2.76
CA ILE A 147 17.40 12.98 -2.68
C ILE A 147 18.37 13.72 -1.74
N THR A 148 18.92 13.04 -0.73
CA THR A 148 19.85 13.63 0.25
C THR A 148 21.32 13.42 -0.12
N GLN A 149 21.61 12.61 -1.13
CA GLN A 149 22.96 12.32 -1.60
C GLN A 149 23.69 13.62 -1.99
N GLY A 150 24.91 13.81 -1.47
CA GLY A 150 25.72 15.00 -1.74
C GLY A 150 25.24 16.29 -1.05
N THR A 151 24.38 16.16 -0.02
CA THR A 151 24.02 17.25 0.89
C THR A 151 24.61 17.03 2.28
N ASP A 152 24.63 18.07 3.11
CA ASP A 152 25.10 17.97 4.50
C ASP A 152 24.25 17.01 5.36
N ALA A 153 23.03 16.68 4.88
CA ALA A 153 22.09 15.76 5.52
C ALA A 153 22.00 14.41 4.81
N GLU A 154 23.07 13.96 4.13
CA GLU A 154 23.09 12.68 3.42
C GLU A 154 22.70 11.50 4.34
N LEU A 155 21.61 10.82 3.96
CA LEU A 155 21.12 9.66 4.70
C LEU A 155 21.67 8.38 4.10
N SER A 156 22.21 7.50 4.95
CA SER A 156 22.44 6.10 4.54
C SER A 156 21.12 5.44 4.18
N ILE A 157 21.14 4.51 3.21
CA ILE A 157 19.97 3.69 2.83
C ILE A 157 19.33 3.04 4.07
N ARG A 158 20.13 2.54 5.03
CA ARG A 158 19.61 1.93 6.25
C ARG A 158 18.78 2.93 7.08
N THR A 159 19.28 4.15 7.24
CA THR A 159 18.58 5.22 7.95
C THR A 159 17.30 5.62 7.23
N GLY A 160 17.34 5.75 5.90
CA GLY A 160 16.15 6.04 5.09
C GLY A 160 15.07 4.96 5.21
N ILE A 161 15.46 3.68 5.23
CA ILE A 161 14.53 2.56 5.43
C ILE A 161 13.89 2.66 6.81
N THR A 162 14.68 2.89 7.86
CA THR A 162 14.17 3.03 9.23
C THR A 162 13.19 4.19 9.35
N ILE A 163 13.51 5.37 8.79
CA ILE A 163 12.62 6.53 8.79
C ILE A 163 11.30 6.20 8.11
N THR A 164 11.36 5.58 6.92
CA THR A 164 10.17 5.19 6.15
C THR A 164 9.31 4.21 6.93
N ALA A 165 9.92 3.20 7.54
CA ALA A 165 9.22 2.18 8.33
C ALA A 165 8.55 2.77 9.57
N VAL A 166 9.30 3.57 10.36
CA VAL A 166 8.77 4.22 11.57
C VAL A 166 7.62 5.14 11.22
N PHE A 167 7.77 5.97 10.18
CA PHE A 167 6.70 6.85 9.73
C PHE A 167 5.45 6.05 9.34
N ALA A 168 5.59 5.04 8.48
CA ALA A 168 4.46 4.26 7.99
C ALA A 168 3.73 3.52 9.12
N ILE A 169 4.48 2.93 10.06
CA ILE A 169 3.91 2.23 11.22
C ILE A 169 3.17 3.22 12.12
N LEU A 170 3.79 4.32 12.52
CA LEU A 170 3.17 5.32 13.40
C LEU A 170 1.94 5.96 12.77
N TYR A 171 2.01 6.29 11.48
CA TYR A 171 0.88 6.81 10.72
C TYR A 171 -0.28 5.82 10.69
N THR A 172 -0.01 4.53 10.47
CA THR A 172 -1.04 3.49 10.43
C THR A 172 -1.67 3.23 11.79
N VAL A 173 -0.90 3.35 12.88
CA VAL A 173 -1.42 3.23 14.26
C VAL A 173 -2.33 4.41 14.63
N LEU A 174 -2.08 5.58 14.05
CA LEU A 174 -2.84 6.80 14.32
C LEU A 174 -4.13 6.92 13.50
N ALA A 175 -4.20 6.23 12.36
CA ALA A 175 -5.34 6.19 11.45
C ALA A 175 -6.39 5.17 11.91
#